data_AF-A0A661P4E1-F1
#
_entry.id   AF-A0A661P4E1-F1
#
_cell.length_a   1.000
_cell.length_b   1.000
_cell.length_c   1.000
_cell.angle_alpha   90.00
_cell.angle_beta   90.00
_cell.angle_gamma   90.00
#
_symmetry.space_group_name_H-M   'P 1'
#
loop_
_entity.id
_entity.type
_entity.pdbx_description
1 polymer ?
#
loop_
_entity_poly.entity_id
_entity_poly.type
_entity_poly.pdbx_seq_one_letter_code
_entity_poly.pdbx_strand_id
1 'polypeptide(L)'
;MVLKRREVDFKRDFEVNFNGSRLFDDKRYVEDIKTLAGDEFPLMEKQEKLIGDGNSAAVNVLKRIVTGLVGYPITPSTPIAEGMAKAYADGFVNVFGERIFYFQPESELGAMAFLEGAASQGGRYADNTSSQGLTYKYKNMYSVAGKRLPVVMTMQTRELNKGGLSIHNGHADLYAARGAGWLQFMSADNQELHYLIPLAFKAIEQRQVMLPAIVAGEGFQKSHSIENINMLSDAFLKYFLGEPNRLFQPDFDHPVLMGTFTDIGVTMPTQMKQDLAILNAKKYVKAAMGVMNALLGTSLDVVEDYYAAESEYVIVCLGAAAGTLKEAVDYYRSKGVSIGLLRPVLFYPVCTEELARGIQNAKVVTVMEKTALANERYLLRDVKHAAYNERTGKSFSPVIASGMYGLGSQDFSIEDCFDVIENMLAQQPRGVFGVGIKGPAILPRVAHQDYREKEVGITFIGVGAEGVKTAQETLAKIIAKAGKYV
;
A
#
# COMPACT_ATOMS: atom_id res chain seq x y z
N MET A 1 17.35 23.94 -5.01
CA MET A 1 16.19 23.74 -4.11
C MET A 1 16.59 24.15 -2.70
N VAL A 2 16.76 25.44 -2.41
CA VAL A 2 16.83 25.86 -1.00
C VAL A 2 15.40 26.23 -0.62
N LEU A 3 14.76 25.34 0.13
CA LEU A 3 13.43 25.62 0.68
C LEU A 3 13.53 26.85 1.58
N LYS A 4 12.51 27.71 1.54
CA LYS A 4 12.45 28.87 2.44
C LYS A 4 12.64 28.37 3.88
N ARG A 5 13.61 28.95 4.61
CA ARG A 5 13.80 28.68 6.04
C ARG A 5 12.49 28.98 6.74
N ARG A 6 11.90 27.97 7.39
CA ARG A 6 10.77 28.17 8.30
C ARG A 6 11.28 27.88 9.70
N GLU A 7 10.99 28.77 10.64
CA GLU A 7 11.24 28.48 12.05
C GLU A 7 10.41 27.27 12.45
N VAL A 8 11.08 26.28 13.03
CA VAL A 8 10.41 25.12 13.62
C VAL A 8 9.97 25.53 15.01
N ASP A 9 8.66 25.69 15.20
CA ASP A 9 8.08 25.80 16.54
C ASP A 9 8.20 24.44 17.23
N PHE A 10 9.31 24.22 17.94
CA PHE A 10 9.60 22.96 18.61
C PHE A 10 8.56 22.59 19.67
N LYS A 11 7.89 23.57 20.28
CA LYS A 11 6.84 23.30 21.26
C LYS A 11 5.61 22.75 20.54
N ARG A 12 5.16 23.40 19.48
CA ARG A 12 4.07 22.89 18.64
C ARG A 12 4.42 21.56 18.00
N ASP A 13 5.63 21.39 17.48
CA ASP A 13 6.09 20.13 16.89
C ASP A 13 6.14 19.01 17.94
N PHE A 14 6.53 19.32 19.18
CA PHE A 14 6.45 18.36 20.27
C PHE A 14 5.00 17.95 20.56
N GLU A 15 4.09 18.92 20.69
CA GLU A 15 2.68 18.67 20.94
C GLU A 15 1.97 17.93 19.78
N VAL A 16 2.41 18.13 18.53
CA VAL A 16 1.75 17.66 17.31
C VAL A 16 2.41 16.44 16.67
N ASN A 17 3.70 16.19 16.86
CA ASN A 17 4.44 15.07 16.26
C ASN A 17 5.22 14.21 17.26
N PHE A 18 5.27 14.60 18.54
CA PHE A 18 6.06 13.90 19.58
C PHE A 18 5.18 13.36 20.72
N ASN A 19 4.07 14.04 21.05
CA ASN A 19 3.15 13.60 22.10
C ASN A 19 2.18 12.51 21.62
N GLY A 20 2.68 11.26 21.62
CA GLY A 20 1.90 10.10 21.18
C GLY A 20 0.66 9.78 22.02
N SER A 21 0.50 10.32 23.24
CA SER A 21 -0.74 10.11 24.00
C SER A 21 -1.86 11.09 23.62
N ARG A 22 -1.52 12.24 23.04
CA ARG A 22 -2.49 13.27 22.61
C ARG A 22 -2.98 13.07 21.17
N LEU A 23 -2.10 12.60 20.29
CA LEU A 23 -2.41 12.46 18.85
C LEU A 23 -3.16 11.18 18.48
N PHE A 24 -3.20 10.19 19.38
CA PHE A 24 -3.63 8.82 19.05
C PHE A 24 -4.70 8.27 20.00
N ASP A 25 -5.34 9.14 20.78
CA ASP A 25 -6.69 8.91 21.29
C ASP A 25 -7.65 9.34 20.18
N ASP A 26 -8.13 8.37 19.41
CA ASP A 26 -8.99 8.58 18.24
C ASP A 26 -10.25 9.39 18.58
N LYS A 27 -10.90 9.06 19.71
CA LYS A 27 -12.11 9.74 20.18
C LYS A 27 -11.83 11.19 20.52
N ARG A 28 -10.81 11.43 21.33
CA ARG A 28 -10.40 12.79 21.70
C ARG A 28 -9.93 13.58 20.48
N TYR A 29 -9.16 12.96 19.59
CA TYR A 29 -8.63 13.63 18.42
C TYR A 29 -9.75 14.05 17.47
N VAL A 30 -10.79 13.23 17.29
CA VAL A 30 -11.96 13.57 16.48
C VAL A 30 -12.79 14.68 17.11
N GLU A 31 -12.95 14.67 18.43
CA GLU A 31 -13.61 15.75 19.16
C GLU A 31 -12.80 17.06 19.06
N ASP A 32 -11.49 16.98 19.23
CA ASP A 32 -10.55 18.09 19.03
C ASP A 32 -10.66 18.60 17.57
N ILE A 33 -10.74 17.72 16.56
CA ILE A 33 -10.91 18.11 15.16
C ILE A 33 -12.23 18.86 14.95
N LYS A 34 -13.36 18.30 15.38
CA LYS A 34 -14.67 18.95 15.21
C LYS A 34 -14.73 20.30 15.90
N THR A 35 -14.09 20.40 17.07
CA THR A 35 -14.05 21.64 17.86
C THR A 35 -13.08 22.68 17.27
N LEU A 36 -11.91 22.26 16.78
CA LEU A 36 -10.88 23.14 16.23
C LEU A 36 -11.12 23.55 14.77
N ALA A 37 -11.71 22.66 13.97
CA ALA A 37 -12.01 22.93 12.56
C ALA A 37 -13.27 23.79 12.40
N GLY A 38 -14.22 23.73 13.35
CA GLY A 38 -15.45 24.52 13.32
C GLY A 38 -16.17 24.41 11.97
N ASP A 39 -16.37 25.55 11.32
CA ASP A 39 -17.06 25.66 10.02
C ASP A 39 -16.29 25.05 8.83
N GLU A 40 -15.01 24.71 8.98
CA GLU A 40 -14.21 24.07 7.92
C GLU A 40 -14.37 22.54 7.89
N PHE A 41 -14.93 21.93 8.94
CA PHE A 41 -15.09 20.47 9.01
C PHE A 41 -15.89 19.88 7.82
N PRO A 42 -17.04 20.47 7.39
CA PRO A 42 -17.78 19.96 6.23
C PRO A 42 -16.98 20.00 4.92
N LEU A 43 -15.98 20.89 4.80
CA LEU A 43 -15.11 20.93 3.62
C LEU A 43 -14.18 19.72 3.57
N MET A 44 -13.82 19.15 4.72
CA MET A 44 -12.98 17.96 4.82
C MET A 44 -13.75 16.71 4.37
N GLU A 45 -15.04 16.62 4.70
CA GLU A 45 -15.92 15.52 4.29
C GLU A 45 -16.33 15.57 2.82
N LYS A 46 -16.22 16.72 2.16
CA LYS A 46 -16.61 16.87 0.75
C LYS A 46 -15.71 16.02 -0.15
N GLN A 47 -16.26 14.94 -0.70
CA GLN A 47 -15.57 14.10 -1.66
C GLN A 47 -16.09 14.32 -3.08
N GLU A 48 -15.17 14.63 -3.99
CA GLU A 48 -15.45 14.70 -5.42
C GLU A 48 -15.04 13.40 -6.10
N LYS A 49 -15.80 12.96 -7.10
CA LYS A 49 -15.48 11.70 -7.81
C LYS A 49 -14.37 11.92 -8.83
N LEU A 50 -13.37 11.05 -8.81
CA LEU A 50 -12.41 10.84 -9.88
C LEU A 50 -12.70 9.50 -10.55
N ILE A 51 -12.79 9.51 -11.88
CA ILE A 51 -12.88 8.31 -12.69
C ILE A 51 -11.51 8.11 -13.31
N GLY A 52 -10.74 7.17 -12.78
CA GLY A 52 -9.35 6.99 -13.16
C GLY A 52 -8.75 5.69 -12.64
N ASP A 53 -7.58 5.38 -13.15
CA ASP A 53 -6.80 4.21 -12.73
C ASP A 53 -5.95 4.49 -11.49
N GLY A 54 -5.29 3.46 -10.96
CA GLY A 54 -4.44 3.58 -9.78
C GLY A 54 -3.28 4.56 -9.96
N ASN A 55 -2.73 4.69 -11.18
CA ASN A 55 -1.71 5.69 -11.47
C ASN A 55 -2.27 7.12 -11.34
N SER A 56 -3.45 7.36 -11.90
CA SER A 56 -4.16 8.65 -11.81
C SER A 56 -4.54 8.99 -10.37
N ALA A 57 -4.96 7.99 -9.58
CA ALA A 57 -5.23 8.13 -8.15
C ALA A 57 -3.98 8.57 -7.38
N ALA A 58 -2.82 7.96 -7.66
CA ALA A 58 -1.55 8.33 -7.03
C ALA A 58 -1.10 9.74 -7.42
N VAL A 59 -1.12 10.09 -8.71
CA VAL A 59 -0.77 11.44 -9.20
C VAL A 59 -1.67 12.50 -8.56
N ASN A 60 -2.98 12.21 -8.46
CA ASN A 60 -3.95 13.12 -7.89
C ASN A 60 -3.58 13.54 -6.46
N VAL A 61 -3.18 12.61 -5.60
CA VAL A 61 -2.74 12.93 -4.23
C VAL A 61 -1.34 13.53 -4.22
N LEU A 62 -0.38 12.88 -4.87
CA LEU A 62 1.04 13.26 -4.78
C LEU A 62 1.26 14.73 -5.12
N LYS A 63 0.75 15.19 -6.28
CA LYS A 63 0.90 16.59 -6.70
C LYS A 63 0.37 17.61 -5.69
N ARG A 64 -0.60 17.20 -4.86
CA ARG A 64 -1.25 18.05 -3.86
C ARG A 64 -0.52 18.10 -2.53
N ILE A 65 0.30 17.10 -2.20
CA ILE A 65 0.89 16.98 -0.86
C ILE A 65 2.41 17.03 -0.80
N VAL A 66 3.10 16.74 -1.89
CA VAL A 66 4.58 16.68 -1.90
C VAL A 66 5.20 18.02 -2.28
N THR A 67 6.40 18.27 -1.77
CA THR A 67 7.31 19.30 -2.26
C THR A 67 7.84 18.92 -3.65
N GLY A 68 8.09 17.62 -3.90
CA GLY A 68 8.40 17.15 -5.25
C GLY A 68 8.47 15.64 -5.39
N LEU A 69 8.54 15.19 -6.64
CA LEU A 69 8.77 13.78 -6.98
C LEU A 69 10.05 13.63 -7.83
N VAL A 70 10.84 12.63 -7.49
CA VAL A 70 12.04 12.24 -8.23
C VAL A 70 11.78 10.84 -8.76
N GLY A 71 11.78 10.64 -10.08
CA GLY A 71 11.36 9.36 -10.64
C GLY A 71 12.04 9.06 -11.96
N TYR A 72 12.05 7.78 -12.33
CA TYR A 72 12.55 7.31 -13.62
C TYR A 72 11.51 6.37 -14.25
N PRO A 73 11.25 6.48 -15.57
CA PRO A 73 10.15 5.76 -16.19
C PRO A 73 10.40 4.26 -16.23
N ILE A 74 9.47 3.48 -15.66
CA ILE A 74 9.42 2.03 -15.78
C ILE A 74 7.97 1.55 -15.72
N THR A 75 7.55 0.80 -16.74
CA THR A 75 6.20 0.20 -16.81
C THR A 75 5.97 -0.75 -15.63
N PRO A 76 4.79 -0.74 -14.98
CA PRO A 76 3.60 0.06 -15.26
C PRO A 76 3.45 1.37 -14.43
N SER A 77 4.53 1.86 -13.80
CA SER A 77 4.51 3.08 -12.99
C SER A 77 4.80 4.38 -13.76
N THR A 78 5.24 4.29 -15.02
CA THR A 78 5.56 5.45 -15.88
C THR A 78 4.50 6.56 -15.89
N PRO A 79 3.18 6.26 -15.93
CA PRO A 79 2.17 7.33 -15.93
C PRO A 79 2.20 8.22 -14.68
N ILE A 80 2.72 7.75 -13.54
CA ILE A 80 2.91 8.59 -12.35
C ILE A 80 3.99 9.64 -12.58
N ALA A 81 5.13 9.22 -13.15
CA ALA A 81 6.23 10.13 -13.50
C ALA A 81 5.76 11.18 -14.52
N GLU A 82 5.05 10.77 -15.57
CA GLU A 82 4.49 11.67 -16.58
C GLU A 82 3.48 12.67 -15.99
N GLY A 83 2.57 12.19 -15.13
CA GLY A 83 1.59 13.04 -14.46
C GLY A 83 2.21 14.10 -13.57
N MET A 84 3.28 13.74 -12.84
CA MET A 84 4.04 14.69 -12.01
C MET A 84 4.87 15.66 -12.84
N ALA A 85 5.52 15.18 -13.92
CA ALA A 85 6.23 16.03 -14.87
C ALA A 85 5.30 17.07 -15.50
N LYS A 86 4.10 16.66 -15.89
CA LYS A 86 3.06 17.56 -16.39
C LYS A 86 2.64 18.59 -15.34
N ALA A 87 2.33 18.15 -14.12
CA ALA A 87 1.94 19.08 -13.05
C ALA A 87 3.04 20.11 -12.75
N TYR A 88 4.31 19.71 -12.81
CA TYR A 88 5.44 20.62 -12.66
C TYR A 88 5.53 21.65 -13.79
N ALA A 89 5.38 21.20 -15.04
CA ALA A 89 5.37 22.05 -16.23
C ALA A 89 4.21 23.06 -16.20
N ASP A 90 3.03 22.63 -15.73
CA ASP A 90 1.84 23.47 -15.56
C ASP A 90 1.96 24.45 -14.38
N GLY A 91 3.06 24.40 -13.60
CA GLY A 91 3.30 25.31 -12.49
C GLY A 91 2.46 25.01 -11.24
N PHE A 92 2.02 23.76 -11.06
CA PHE A 92 1.12 23.36 -9.98
C PHE A 92 1.67 23.74 -8.59
N VAL A 93 0.80 24.33 -7.77
CA VAL A 93 1.07 24.69 -6.39
C VAL A 93 0.28 23.75 -5.48
N ASN A 94 0.97 23.09 -4.56
CA ASN A 94 0.38 22.12 -3.65
C ASN A 94 -0.50 22.80 -2.57
N VAL A 95 -1.20 22.01 -1.75
CA VAL A 95 -2.13 22.56 -0.73
C VAL A 95 -1.44 23.33 0.40
N PHE A 96 -0.10 23.30 0.43
CA PHE A 96 0.76 24.02 1.38
C PHE A 96 1.38 25.29 0.76
N GLY A 97 0.97 25.67 -0.46
CA GLY A 97 1.42 26.89 -1.13
C GLY A 97 2.80 26.78 -1.77
N GLU A 98 3.33 25.57 -1.96
CA GLU A 98 4.63 25.36 -2.61
C GLU A 98 4.43 24.90 -4.05
N ARG A 99 5.14 25.55 -4.99
CA ARG A 99 5.24 25.02 -6.35
C ARG A 99 5.97 23.68 -6.29
N ILE A 100 5.36 22.63 -6.85
CA ILE A 100 5.95 21.30 -6.83
C ILE A 100 7.22 21.26 -7.68
N PHE A 101 8.08 20.28 -7.40
CA PHE A 101 9.25 19.96 -8.19
C PHE A 101 9.11 18.57 -8.83
N TYR A 102 9.67 18.40 -10.03
CA TYR A 102 9.87 17.10 -10.66
C TYR A 102 11.27 17.01 -11.25
N PHE A 103 11.92 15.85 -11.09
CA PHE A 103 13.20 15.56 -11.74
C PHE A 103 13.33 14.11 -12.17
N GLN A 104 13.79 13.95 -13.40
CA GLN A 104 14.13 12.67 -14.00
C GLN A 104 15.66 12.57 -14.15
N PRO A 105 16.32 11.68 -13.40
CA PRO A 105 17.74 11.38 -13.58
C PRO A 105 17.98 10.37 -14.71
N GLU A 106 19.22 9.90 -14.85
CA GLU A 106 19.62 8.93 -15.86
C GLU A 106 19.17 7.49 -15.58
N SER A 107 18.78 7.18 -14.34
CA SER A 107 18.39 5.84 -13.92
C SER A 107 17.56 5.81 -12.63
N GLU A 108 16.97 4.66 -12.30
CA GLU A 108 16.29 4.45 -11.02
C GLU A 108 17.23 4.60 -9.81
N LEU A 109 18.50 4.22 -9.96
CA LEU A 109 19.53 4.42 -8.94
C LEU A 109 19.80 5.92 -8.72
N GLY A 110 19.97 6.68 -9.81
CA GLY A 110 20.09 8.14 -9.76
C GLY A 110 18.88 8.79 -9.10
N ALA A 111 17.67 8.26 -9.34
CA ALA A 111 16.44 8.74 -8.71
C ALA A 111 16.43 8.53 -7.20
N MET A 112 16.87 7.37 -6.70
CA MET A 112 16.96 7.14 -5.26
C MET A 112 18.06 8.00 -4.61
N ALA A 113 19.21 8.17 -5.27
CA ALA A 113 20.28 9.04 -4.78
C ALA A 113 19.84 10.50 -4.68
N PHE A 114 19.15 11.01 -5.70
CA PHE A 114 18.62 12.37 -5.67
C PHE A 114 17.48 12.51 -4.65
N LEU A 115 16.59 11.53 -4.53
CA LEU A 115 15.53 11.51 -3.50
C LEU A 115 16.13 11.62 -2.09
N GLU A 116 17.18 10.85 -1.81
CA GLU A 116 17.91 10.91 -0.54
C GLU A 116 18.46 12.32 -0.26
N GLY A 117 19.12 12.92 -1.26
CA GLY A 117 19.63 14.28 -1.18
C GLY A 117 18.52 15.31 -0.96
N ALA A 118 17.42 15.21 -1.70
CA ALA A 118 16.26 16.10 -1.60
C ALA A 118 15.61 16.02 -0.22
N ALA A 119 15.36 14.81 0.29
CA ALA A 119 14.80 14.59 1.63
C ALA A 119 15.72 15.10 2.75
N SER A 120 17.04 15.02 2.52
CA SER A 120 18.05 15.62 3.41
C SER A 120 18.08 17.15 3.37
N GLN A 121 17.20 17.80 2.60
CA GLN A 121 16.96 19.25 2.64
C GLN A 121 15.67 19.62 3.39
N GLY A 122 14.94 18.63 3.94
CA GLY A 122 13.61 18.80 4.52
C GLY A 122 12.49 18.97 3.49
N GLY A 123 11.23 18.85 3.91
CA GLY A 123 10.06 18.81 3.03
C GLY A 123 9.57 17.39 2.75
N ARG A 124 8.53 17.27 1.91
CA ARG A 124 7.93 15.97 1.55
C ARG A 124 8.35 15.58 0.15
N TYR A 125 9.05 14.47 0.01
CA TYR A 125 9.43 13.95 -1.30
C TYR A 125 8.91 12.55 -1.53
N ALA A 126 8.65 12.26 -2.80
CA ALA A 126 8.24 10.96 -3.25
C ALA A 126 9.06 10.46 -4.44
N ASP A 127 8.97 9.16 -4.69
CA ASP A 127 9.50 8.46 -5.85
C ASP A 127 8.43 7.51 -6.42
N ASN A 128 8.63 7.05 -7.64
CA ASN A 128 7.77 6.04 -8.26
C ASN A 128 8.62 4.96 -8.97
N THR A 129 8.22 3.69 -8.85
CA THR A 129 8.95 2.60 -9.51
C THR A 129 8.13 1.31 -9.63
N SER A 130 8.75 0.31 -10.25
CA SER A 130 8.25 -1.06 -10.42
C SER A 130 9.42 -2.02 -10.65
N SER A 131 9.30 -3.28 -10.25
CA SER A 131 10.16 -4.41 -10.71
C SER A 131 11.66 -4.10 -10.69
N GLN A 132 12.32 -4.11 -11.85
CA GLN A 132 13.77 -3.94 -12.01
C GLN A 132 14.25 -2.58 -11.50
N GLY A 133 13.38 -1.57 -11.56
CA GLY A 133 13.67 -0.25 -11.07
C GLY A 133 13.87 -0.25 -9.55
N LEU A 134 13.00 -0.98 -8.82
CA LEU A 134 13.14 -1.16 -7.38
C LEU A 134 14.45 -1.89 -7.03
N THR A 135 14.76 -2.97 -7.74
CA THR A 135 16.00 -3.73 -7.45
C THR A 135 17.25 -2.89 -7.74
N TYR A 136 17.19 -1.98 -8.72
CA TYR A 136 18.29 -1.05 -8.99
C TYR A 136 18.43 0.05 -7.93
N LYS A 137 17.32 0.44 -7.28
CA LYS A 137 17.29 1.36 -6.13
C LYS A 137 17.78 0.70 -4.83
N TYR A 138 17.70 -0.62 -4.72
CA TYR A 138 17.75 -1.37 -3.46
C TYR A 138 18.92 -1.01 -2.54
N LYS A 139 20.14 -0.86 -3.06
CA LYS A 139 21.30 -0.51 -2.22
C LYS A 139 21.15 0.86 -1.54
N ASN A 140 20.55 1.84 -2.21
CA ASN A 140 20.35 3.18 -1.65
C ASN A 140 19.12 3.24 -0.74
N MET A 141 18.18 2.29 -0.85
CA MET A 141 17.04 2.20 0.08
C MET A 141 17.52 2.03 1.53
N TYR A 142 18.56 1.24 1.78
CA TYR A 142 19.18 1.10 3.10
C TYR A 142 19.76 2.42 3.61
N SER A 143 20.37 3.21 2.72
CA SER A 143 20.92 4.53 3.06
C SER A 143 19.82 5.49 3.48
N VAL A 144 18.71 5.57 2.73
CA VAL A 144 17.54 6.41 3.07
C VAL A 144 16.95 6.01 4.42
N ALA A 145 16.77 4.71 4.66
CA ALA A 145 16.22 4.21 5.91
C ALA A 145 17.16 4.44 7.10
N GLY A 146 18.46 4.19 6.92
CA GLY A 146 19.49 4.42 7.93
C GLY A 146 19.67 5.89 8.29
N LYS A 147 19.46 6.81 7.34
CA LYS A 147 19.42 8.26 7.57
C LYS A 147 18.10 8.77 8.16
N ARG A 148 17.12 7.89 8.38
CA ARG A 148 15.81 8.21 8.96
C ARG A 148 15.03 9.25 8.15
N LEU A 149 15.09 9.15 6.83
CA LEU A 149 14.44 10.09 5.92
C LEU A 149 12.98 9.65 5.61
N PRO A 150 11.97 10.47 5.97
CA PRO A 150 10.55 10.13 5.75
C PRO A 150 10.12 10.45 4.32
N VAL A 151 10.34 9.51 3.40
CA VAL A 151 9.90 9.60 1.99
C VAL A 151 8.91 8.49 1.65
N VAL A 152 8.05 8.73 0.66
CA VAL A 152 7.13 7.72 0.13
C VAL A 152 7.54 7.31 -1.29
N MET A 153 7.74 6.03 -1.51
CA MET A 153 7.85 5.44 -2.84
C MET A 153 6.49 4.84 -3.22
N THR A 154 5.86 5.39 -4.24
CA THR A 154 4.71 4.72 -4.86
C THR A 154 5.21 3.60 -5.77
N MET A 155 4.60 2.42 -5.66
CA MET A 155 5.05 1.27 -6.42
C MET A 155 3.87 0.60 -7.12
N GLN A 156 3.96 0.45 -8.44
CA GLN A 156 3.04 -0.42 -9.16
C GLN A 156 3.72 -1.78 -9.28
N THR A 157 3.30 -2.75 -8.47
CA THR A 157 3.99 -4.05 -8.34
C THR A 157 4.06 -4.74 -9.69
N ARG A 158 5.23 -5.29 -10.00
CA ARG A 158 5.49 -5.95 -11.26
C ARG A 158 6.49 -7.07 -11.02
N GLU A 159 6.28 -8.18 -11.72
CA GLU A 159 7.13 -9.34 -11.56
C GLU A 159 8.59 -9.01 -11.93
N LEU A 160 9.53 -9.59 -11.18
CA LEU A 160 10.95 -9.48 -11.49
C LEU A 160 11.30 -10.38 -12.67
N ASN A 161 12.19 -9.90 -13.54
CA ASN A 161 12.73 -10.71 -14.62
C ASN A 161 13.43 -11.93 -14.04
N LYS A 162 13.04 -13.12 -14.52
CA LYS A 162 13.63 -14.41 -14.14
C LYS A 162 14.19 -15.08 -15.39
N GLY A 163 13.57 -16.17 -15.84
CA GLY A 163 13.89 -16.79 -17.15
C GLY A 163 13.43 -15.95 -18.36
N GLY A 164 12.61 -14.92 -18.12
CA GLY A 164 12.16 -13.97 -19.13
C GLY A 164 11.73 -12.64 -18.51
N LEU A 165 11.57 -11.63 -19.37
CA LEU A 165 10.98 -10.35 -18.99
C LEU A 165 9.47 -10.51 -18.82
N SER A 166 8.95 -9.99 -17.71
CA SER A 166 7.52 -9.77 -17.54
C SER A 166 7.29 -8.30 -17.19
N ILE A 167 6.47 -7.62 -18.00
CA ILE A 167 5.94 -6.30 -17.63
C ILE A 167 4.75 -6.42 -16.68
N HIS A 168 4.19 -7.62 -16.56
CA HIS A 168 2.96 -7.89 -15.85
C HIS A 168 3.17 -8.06 -14.35
N ASN A 169 2.07 -8.05 -13.63
CA ASN A 169 2.06 -8.00 -12.18
C ASN A 169 2.65 -9.25 -11.52
N GLY A 170 3.33 -9.01 -10.43
CA GLY A 170 3.81 -9.98 -9.46
C GLY A 170 4.25 -9.21 -8.22
N HIS A 171 4.31 -9.87 -7.06
CA HIS A 171 4.74 -9.19 -5.82
C HIS A 171 6.21 -9.40 -5.50
N ALA A 172 6.98 -10.03 -6.40
CA ALA A 172 8.39 -10.35 -6.17
C ALA A 172 9.25 -9.11 -5.87
N ASP A 173 8.92 -7.96 -6.46
CA ASP A 173 9.58 -6.69 -6.19
C ASP A 173 9.27 -6.18 -4.78
N LEU A 174 7.99 -6.10 -4.39
CA LEU A 174 7.57 -5.75 -3.03
C LEU A 174 8.26 -6.62 -1.97
N TYR A 175 8.26 -7.93 -2.18
CA TYR A 175 8.93 -8.88 -1.28
C TYR A 175 10.45 -8.66 -1.21
N ALA A 176 11.10 -8.34 -2.33
CA ALA A 176 12.55 -8.08 -2.36
C ALA A 176 12.95 -6.86 -1.50
N ALA A 177 12.09 -5.86 -1.39
CA ALA A 177 12.35 -4.65 -0.60
C ALA A 177 12.19 -4.81 0.92
N ARG A 178 11.67 -5.95 1.40
CA ARG A 178 11.25 -6.11 2.81
C ARG A 178 12.39 -5.93 3.82
N GLY A 179 13.63 -6.25 3.43
CA GLY A 179 14.81 -6.09 4.29
C GLY A 179 15.38 -4.67 4.37
N ALA A 180 14.91 -3.73 3.55
CA ALA A 180 15.53 -2.41 3.42
C ALA A 180 15.18 -1.42 4.56
N GLY A 181 14.30 -1.81 5.49
CA GLY A 181 13.83 -0.93 6.57
C GLY A 181 12.80 0.10 6.13
N TRP A 182 12.06 -0.18 5.05
CA TRP A 182 10.95 0.63 4.54
C TRP A 182 9.63 0.01 4.99
N LEU A 183 8.72 0.81 5.55
CA LEU A 183 7.34 0.35 5.75
C LEU A 183 6.73 -0.05 4.40
N GLN A 184 5.89 -1.06 4.38
CA GLN A 184 5.28 -1.55 3.14
C GLN A 184 3.76 -1.62 3.30
N PHE A 185 3.07 -0.82 2.50
CA PHE A 185 1.63 -0.83 2.37
C PHE A 185 1.23 -1.45 1.04
N MET A 186 0.13 -2.21 1.01
CA MET A 186 -0.38 -2.81 -0.22
C MET A 186 -1.88 -2.57 -0.34
N SER A 187 -2.29 -1.87 -1.39
CA SER A 187 -3.69 -1.56 -1.65
C SER A 187 -4.43 -2.72 -2.32
N ALA A 188 -5.72 -2.86 -2.02
CA ALA A 188 -6.64 -3.76 -2.70
C ALA A 188 -7.26 -3.13 -3.96
N ASP A 189 -7.41 -1.81 -4.00
CA ASP A 189 -8.06 -1.10 -5.09
C ASP A 189 -7.47 0.32 -5.28
N ASN A 190 -8.02 1.09 -6.22
CA ASN A 190 -7.55 2.44 -6.51
C ASN A 190 -7.95 3.45 -5.43
N GLN A 191 -9.07 3.22 -4.75
CA GLN A 191 -9.55 4.07 -3.65
C GLN A 191 -8.63 3.96 -2.44
N GLU A 192 -8.25 2.75 -2.06
CA GLU A 192 -7.36 2.48 -0.96
C GLU A 192 -5.94 2.97 -1.29
N LEU A 193 -5.47 2.83 -2.54
CA LEU A 193 -4.19 3.42 -2.96
C LEU A 193 -4.18 4.94 -2.74
N HIS A 194 -5.28 5.63 -3.08
CA HIS A 194 -5.46 7.07 -2.86
C HIS A 194 -5.35 7.44 -1.37
N TYR A 195 -5.97 6.64 -0.50
CA TYR A 195 -5.97 6.87 0.94
C TYR A 195 -4.63 6.52 1.63
N LEU A 196 -3.93 5.49 1.16
CA LEU A 196 -2.70 5.02 1.80
C LEU A 196 -1.50 5.94 1.59
N ILE A 197 -1.46 6.72 0.50
CA ILE A 197 -0.36 7.66 0.23
C ILE A 197 -0.23 8.75 1.33
N PRO A 198 -1.26 9.56 1.64
CA PRO A 198 -1.15 10.56 2.70
C PRO A 198 -1.09 9.90 4.08
N LEU A 199 -1.72 8.73 4.25
CA LEU A 199 -1.63 7.96 5.49
C LEU A 199 -0.19 7.54 5.80
N ALA A 200 0.54 7.07 4.79
CA ALA A 200 1.96 6.74 4.92
C ALA A 200 2.76 7.96 5.37
N PHE A 201 2.64 9.11 4.69
CA PHE A 201 3.29 10.37 5.10
C PHE A 201 2.99 10.74 6.55
N LYS A 202 1.70 10.71 6.94
CA LYS A 202 1.27 11.02 8.31
C LYS A 202 1.98 10.15 9.35
N ALA A 203 2.09 8.84 9.09
CA ALA A 203 2.71 7.89 9.99
C ALA A 203 4.25 8.02 10.01
N ILE A 204 4.89 8.21 8.85
CA ILE A 204 6.35 8.23 8.76
C ILE A 204 6.99 9.54 9.21
N GLU A 205 6.27 10.66 9.14
CA GLU A 205 6.76 11.97 9.58
C GLU A 205 6.81 12.12 11.10
N GLN A 206 6.25 11.17 11.85
CA GLN A 206 6.33 11.13 13.31
C GLN A 206 7.78 10.92 13.76
N ARG A 207 8.24 11.70 14.75
CA ARG A 207 9.67 11.74 15.15
C ARG A 207 10.20 10.40 15.63
N GLN A 208 9.34 9.57 16.21
CA GLN A 208 9.68 8.23 16.67
C GLN A 208 9.76 7.21 15.53
N VAL A 209 9.12 7.50 14.38
CA VAL A 209 9.16 6.70 13.17
C VAL A 209 10.28 7.21 12.28
N MET A 210 10.13 8.33 11.57
CA MET A 210 11.16 8.88 10.66
C MET A 210 11.80 7.77 9.82
N LEU A 211 10.97 6.99 9.12
CA LEU A 211 11.38 5.88 8.26
C LEU A 211 10.72 6.05 6.89
N PRO A 212 11.33 5.57 5.82
CA PRO A 212 10.68 5.64 4.52
C PRO A 212 9.57 4.58 4.38
N ALA A 213 8.65 4.79 3.44
CA ALA A 213 7.54 3.86 3.17
C ALA A 213 7.36 3.59 1.67
N ILE A 214 6.96 2.37 1.34
CA ILE A 214 6.46 1.96 0.04
C ILE A 214 4.93 1.90 0.14
N VAL A 215 4.23 2.60 -0.75
CA VAL A 215 2.79 2.45 -0.94
C VAL A 215 2.56 1.79 -2.28
N ALA A 216 2.19 0.51 -2.23
CA ALA A 216 2.09 -0.33 -3.41
C ALA A 216 0.63 -0.52 -3.86
N GLY A 217 0.44 -0.56 -5.18
CA GLY A 217 -0.76 -1.02 -5.86
C GLY A 217 -0.38 -2.02 -6.95
N GLU A 218 -1.33 -2.84 -7.40
CA GLU A 218 -1.05 -3.89 -8.39
C GLU A 218 -0.88 -3.31 -9.81
N GLY A 219 0.28 -3.59 -10.42
CA GLY A 219 0.57 -3.18 -11.79
C GLY A 219 -0.42 -3.78 -12.80
N PHE A 220 -0.86 -3.01 -13.78
CA PHE A 220 -1.93 -3.36 -14.72
C PHE A 220 -3.31 -3.58 -14.07
N GLN A 221 -3.49 -4.56 -13.18
CA GLN A 221 -4.81 -4.88 -12.61
C GLN A 221 -5.45 -3.71 -11.87
N LYS A 222 -4.66 -2.84 -11.24
CA LYS A 222 -5.15 -1.61 -10.60
C LYS A 222 -4.54 -0.36 -11.21
N SER A 223 -3.26 -0.40 -11.56
CA SER A 223 -2.59 0.76 -12.13
C SER A 223 -3.13 1.21 -13.49
N HIS A 224 -3.86 0.35 -14.23
CA HIS A 224 -4.46 0.66 -15.54
C HIS A 224 -5.97 0.33 -15.62
N SER A 225 -6.59 -0.08 -14.52
CA SER A 225 -8.04 -0.34 -14.47
C SER A 225 -8.73 0.90 -13.94
N ILE A 226 -9.65 1.45 -14.73
CA ILE A 226 -10.43 2.64 -14.35
C ILE A 226 -11.44 2.23 -13.28
N GLU A 227 -11.49 2.98 -12.19
CA GLU A 227 -12.49 2.82 -11.13
C GLU A 227 -13.07 4.20 -10.77
N ASN A 228 -14.26 4.18 -10.17
CA ASN A 228 -14.85 5.35 -9.54
C ASN A 228 -14.29 5.52 -8.12
N ILE A 229 -13.43 6.51 -7.91
CA ILE A 229 -12.88 6.82 -6.58
C ILE A 229 -13.40 8.15 -6.06
N ASN A 230 -13.56 8.24 -4.75
CA ASN A 230 -13.83 9.45 -3.99
C ASN A 230 -12.50 10.11 -3.61
N MET A 231 -12.24 11.30 -4.14
CA MET A 231 -11.04 12.05 -3.83
C MET A 231 -11.12 12.65 -2.43
N LEU A 232 -10.04 12.50 -1.68
CA LEU A 232 -9.75 13.35 -0.52
C LEU A 232 -9.78 14.83 -0.92
N SER A 233 -10.46 15.66 -0.14
CA SER A 233 -10.46 17.11 -0.33
C SER A 233 -9.13 17.75 0.05
N ASP A 234 -8.85 18.93 -0.50
CA ASP A 234 -7.64 19.68 -0.14
C ASP A 234 -7.67 20.14 1.32
N ALA A 235 -8.86 20.45 1.85
CA ALA A 235 -9.06 20.77 3.26
C ALA A 235 -8.69 19.59 4.16
N PHE A 236 -9.14 18.36 3.81
CA PHE A 236 -8.74 17.15 4.50
C PHE A 236 -7.22 16.95 4.44
N LEU A 237 -6.61 17.02 3.25
CA LEU A 237 -5.17 16.77 3.08
C LEU A 237 -4.32 17.76 3.89
N LYS A 238 -4.68 19.05 3.86
CA LYS A 238 -3.99 20.11 4.60
C LYS A 238 -4.09 19.89 6.10
N TYR A 239 -5.28 19.56 6.59
CA TYR A 239 -5.54 19.30 8.00
C TYR A 239 -4.84 18.02 8.47
N PHE A 240 -5.07 16.91 7.76
CA PHE A 240 -4.60 15.57 8.13
C PHE A 240 -3.08 15.49 8.20
N LEU A 241 -2.38 16.02 7.18
CA LEU A 241 -0.91 15.97 7.12
C LEU A 241 -0.25 17.08 7.94
N GLY A 242 -0.87 18.26 8.03
CA GLY A 242 -0.22 19.45 8.56
C GLY A 242 0.99 19.89 7.73
N GLU A 243 1.77 20.82 8.27
CA GLU A 243 2.96 21.35 7.58
C GLU A 243 4.03 20.26 7.35
N PRO A 244 4.73 20.26 6.19
CA PRO A 244 5.80 19.31 5.91
C PRO A 244 6.89 19.27 6.98
N ASN A 245 7.39 18.07 7.29
CA ASN A 245 8.51 17.88 8.20
C ASN A 245 9.77 18.63 7.69
N ARG A 246 10.35 19.48 8.56
CA ARG A 246 11.55 20.29 8.27
C ARG A 246 12.76 19.92 9.12
N LEU A 247 12.76 18.76 9.79
CA LEU A 247 13.87 18.35 10.66
C LEU A 247 15.23 18.35 9.92
N PHE A 248 15.23 17.92 8.67
CA PHE A 248 16.43 17.84 7.84
C PHE A 248 16.70 19.13 7.06
N GLN A 249 15.98 20.22 7.32
CA GLN A 249 16.26 21.48 6.66
C GLN A 249 17.66 21.97 7.08
N PRO A 250 18.56 22.28 6.12
CA PRO A 250 19.92 22.70 6.47
C PRO A 250 19.90 24.00 7.27
N ASP A 251 20.62 23.97 8.39
CA ASP A 251 20.98 25.16 9.14
C ASP A 251 22.47 25.41 8.94
N PHE A 252 22.81 26.46 8.18
CA PHE A 252 24.21 26.80 7.92
C PHE A 252 24.90 27.41 9.13
N ASP A 253 24.13 27.91 10.11
CA ASP A 253 24.65 28.38 11.40
C ASP A 253 24.95 27.18 12.32
N HIS A 254 24.22 26.07 12.14
CA HIS A 254 24.38 24.81 12.90
C HIS A 254 24.52 23.60 11.96
N PRO A 255 25.65 23.46 11.25
CA PRO A 255 25.83 22.42 10.25
C PRO A 255 25.80 21.02 10.89
N VAL A 256 25.12 20.08 10.22
CA VAL A 256 25.05 18.67 10.63
C VAL A 256 25.72 17.80 9.57
N LEU A 257 26.51 16.82 10.04
CA LEU A 257 27.11 15.79 9.19
C LEU A 257 26.24 14.53 9.22
N MET A 258 25.93 13.97 8.05
CA MET A 258 25.15 12.73 7.90
C MET A 258 25.86 11.72 7.02
N GLY A 259 25.61 10.42 7.25
CA GLY A 259 26.16 9.34 6.43
C GLY A 259 27.66 9.08 6.65
N THR A 260 28.15 9.25 7.87
CA THR A 260 29.56 9.00 8.20
C THR A 260 29.91 7.51 8.18
N PHE A 261 31.20 7.21 8.08
CA PHE A 261 31.74 5.91 8.46
C PHE A 261 31.44 5.64 9.94
N THR A 262 31.08 4.40 10.28
CA THR A 262 30.83 3.96 11.66
C THR A 262 31.68 2.74 11.99
N ASP A 263 32.40 2.81 13.11
CA ASP A 263 33.23 1.71 13.61
C ASP A 263 32.41 0.68 14.43
N ILE A 264 33.06 -0.41 14.86
CA ILE A 264 32.49 -1.60 15.53
C ILE A 264 31.74 -1.34 16.85
N GLY A 265 31.68 -0.08 17.34
CA GLY A 265 30.86 0.32 18.50
C GLY A 265 29.62 1.16 18.17
N VAL A 266 29.47 1.65 16.93
CA VAL A 266 28.41 2.63 16.58
C VAL A 266 27.35 2.03 15.67
N THR A 267 27.72 1.06 14.83
CA THR A 267 26.81 0.45 13.86
C THR A 267 25.63 -0.25 14.55
N MET A 268 25.89 -1.15 15.51
CA MET A 268 24.83 -1.90 16.19
C MET A 268 23.85 -0.99 16.95
N PRO A 269 24.28 -0.03 17.79
CA PRO A 269 23.34 0.89 18.45
C PRO A 269 22.48 1.70 17.48
N THR A 270 23.02 2.09 16.31
CA THR A 270 22.27 2.84 15.30
C THR A 270 21.22 1.95 14.63
N GLN A 271 21.57 0.71 14.30
CA GLN A 271 20.62 -0.28 13.77
C GLN A 271 19.53 -0.63 14.80
N MET A 272 19.86 -0.78 16.08
CA MET A 272 18.86 -0.98 17.14
C MET A 272 17.86 0.18 17.24
N LYS A 273 18.30 1.43 17.03
CA LYS A 273 17.38 2.59 16.98
C LYS A 273 16.45 2.54 15.77
N GLN A 274 16.90 2.00 14.65
CA GLN A 274 16.07 1.78 13.46
C GLN A 274 15.04 0.67 13.71
N ASP A 275 15.45 -0.45 14.30
CA ASP A 275 14.55 -1.55 14.67
C ASP A 275 13.47 -1.09 15.66
N LEU A 276 13.85 -0.32 16.68
CA LEU A 276 12.88 0.27 17.62
C LEU A 276 11.87 1.17 16.91
N ALA A 277 12.28 1.90 15.86
CA ALA A 277 11.35 2.71 15.08
C ALA A 277 10.39 1.85 14.26
N ILE A 278 10.87 0.78 13.64
CA ILE A 278 10.05 -0.20 12.90
C ILE A 278 9.01 -0.84 13.82
N LEU A 279 9.44 -1.32 15.01
CA LEU A 279 8.54 -1.91 16.00
C LEU A 279 7.46 -0.92 16.48
N ASN A 280 7.82 0.36 16.60
CA ASN A 280 6.88 1.40 16.97
C ASN A 280 5.98 1.84 15.82
N ALA A 281 6.36 1.64 14.56
CA ALA A 281 5.68 2.24 13.41
C ALA A 281 4.21 1.80 13.28
N LYS A 282 3.90 0.52 13.57
CA LYS A 282 2.53 -0.04 13.49
C LYS A 282 1.52 0.80 14.28
N LYS A 283 1.87 1.27 15.49
CA LYS A 283 0.93 2.04 16.32
C LYS A 283 0.57 3.39 15.69
N TYR A 284 1.52 4.03 15.02
CA TYR A 284 1.30 5.30 14.31
C TYR A 284 0.47 5.10 13.05
N VAL A 285 0.67 3.97 12.35
CA VAL A 285 -0.16 3.59 11.21
C VAL A 285 -1.61 3.35 11.62
N LYS A 286 -1.84 2.54 12.67
CA LYS A 286 -3.19 2.29 13.19
C LYS A 286 -3.89 3.57 13.62
N ALA A 287 -3.16 4.47 14.26
CA ALA A 287 -3.73 5.74 14.66
C ALA A 287 -4.05 6.63 13.46
N ALA A 288 -3.19 6.71 12.44
CA ALA A 288 -3.48 7.44 11.21
C ALA A 288 -4.72 6.87 10.47
N MET A 289 -4.88 5.54 10.46
CA MET A 289 -6.09 4.87 9.98
C MET A 289 -7.33 5.25 10.80
N GLY A 290 -7.24 5.24 12.13
CA GLY A 290 -8.33 5.63 13.03
C GLY A 290 -8.82 7.07 12.79
N VAL A 291 -7.88 8.02 12.63
CA VAL A 291 -8.22 9.41 12.29
C VAL A 291 -8.92 9.51 10.95
N MET A 292 -8.41 8.83 9.93
CA MET A 292 -9.02 8.82 8.59
C MET A 292 -10.42 8.20 8.62
N ASN A 293 -10.59 7.07 9.33
CA ASN A 293 -11.87 6.39 9.53
C ASN A 293 -12.91 7.31 10.16
N ALA A 294 -12.52 8.05 11.19
CA ALA A 294 -13.46 8.92 11.88
C ALA A 294 -13.83 10.18 11.08
N LEU A 295 -12.95 10.65 10.18
CA LEU A 295 -13.20 11.81 9.32
C LEU A 295 -13.96 11.47 8.04
N LEU A 296 -13.73 10.29 7.48
CA LEU A 296 -14.27 9.91 6.18
C LEU A 296 -15.30 8.78 6.25
N GLY A 297 -15.56 8.23 7.44
CA GLY A 297 -16.43 7.08 7.62
C GLY A 297 -15.86 5.78 7.05
N THR A 298 -14.55 5.70 6.84
CA THR A 298 -13.88 4.48 6.37
C THR A 298 -13.68 3.48 7.51
N SER A 299 -13.24 2.26 7.18
CA SER A 299 -12.95 1.19 8.14
C SER A 299 -11.57 0.56 7.91
N LEU A 300 -10.58 1.38 7.57
CA LEU A 300 -9.20 0.95 7.36
C LEU A 300 -8.61 0.35 8.66
N ASP A 301 -7.93 -0.78 8.53
CA ASP A 301 -7.12 -1.38 9.60
C ASP A 301 -5.82 -1.92 8.98
N VAL A 302 -4.80 -2.19 9.79
CA VAL A 302 -3.50 -2.67 9.33
C VAL A 302 -3.57 -4.08 8.74
N VAL A 303 -4.57 -4.85 9.16
CA VAL A 303 -5.01 -6.10 8.53
C VAL A 303 -6.53 -6.02 8.41
N GLU A 304 -7.02 -6.04 7.19
CA GLU A 304 -8.44 -6.14 6.93
C GLU A 304 -8.93 -7.54 7.34
N ASP A 305 -9.93 -7.56 8.21
CA ASP A 305 -10.63 -8.76 8.67
C ASP A 305 -12.04 -8.79 8.07
N TYR A 306 -12.26 -9.72 7.15
CA TYR A 306 -13.54 -9.96 6.50
C TYR A 306 -14.12 -11.29 6.98
N TYR A 307 -14.85 -11.24 8.11
CA TYR A 307 -15.40 -12.40 8.83
C TYR A 307 -14.38 -13.43 9.33
N ALA A 308 -13.07 -13.16 9.30
CA ALA A 308 -12.05 -14.17 9.55
C ALA A 308 -11.98 -14.57 11.03
N ALA A 309 -11.97 -13.60 11.95
CA ALA A 309 -11.83 -13.89 13.39
C ALA A 309 -12.92 -14.82 13.96
N GLU A 310 -14.07 -14.91 13.30
CA GLU A 310 -15.22 -15.76 13.68
C GLU A 310 -15.35 -17.04 12.83
N SER A 311 -14.46 -17.26 11.86
CA SER A 311 -14.59 -18.33 10.86
C SER A 311 -13.71 -19.54 11.13
N GLU A 312 -14.20 -20.72 10.72
CA GLU A 312 -13.45 -21.98 10.80
C GLU A 312 -12.48 -22.16 9.61
N TYR A 313 -12.75 -21.48 8.51
CA TYR A 313 -11.93 -21.46 7.31
C TYR A 313 -11.46 -20.03 7.05
N VAL A 314 -10.16 -19.81 6.93
CA VAL A 314 -9.61 -18.46 6.71
C VAL A 314 -8.69 -18.44 5.50
N ILE A 315 -8.98 -17.55 4.55
CA ILE A 315 -8.08 -17.26 3.43
C ILE A 315 -7.23 -16.05 3.80
N VAL A 316 -5.92 -16.13 3.57
CA VAL A 316 -5.03 -14.98 3.75
C VAL A 316 -4.44 -14.61 2.39
N CYS A 317 -4.61 -13.37 1.96
CA CYS A 317 -4.07 -12.90 0.68
C CYS A 317 -3.54 -11.47 0.78
N LEU A 318 -2.90 -11.00 -0.29
CA LEU A 318 -2.37 -9.65 -0.38
C LEU A 318 -2.92 -8.94 -1.62
N GLY A 319 -3.24 -7.65 -1.49
CA GLY A 319 -3.62 -6.78 -2.59
C GLY A 319 -4.99 -7.11 -3.21
N ALA A 320 -5.13 -6.85 -4.51
CA ALA A 320 -6.42 -6.81 -5.21
C ALA A 320 -7.16 -8.14 -5.28
N ALA A 321 -6.48 -9.27 -5.10
CA ALA A 321 -7.12 -10.59 -5.06
C ALA A 321 -8.20 -10.70 -3.97
N ALA A 322 -8.12 -9.87 -2.93
CA ALA A 322 -9.12 -9.83 -1.88
C ALA A 322 -10.51 -9.44 -2.40
N GLY A 323 -10.63 -8.64 -3.46
CA GLY A 323 -11.92 -8.28 -4.04
C GLY A 323 -12.70 -9.52 -4.49
N THR A 324 -12.11 -10.29 -5.41
CA THR A 324 -12.71 -11.53 -5.93
C THR A 324 -12.89 -12.59 -4.83
N LEU A 325 -11.95 -12.70 -3.89
CA LEU A 325 -12.07 -13.66 -2.79
C LEU A 325 -13.18 -13.31 -1.80
N LYS A 326 -13.47 -12.02 -1.55
CA LYS A 326 -14.61 -11.60 -0.73
C LYS A 326 -15.93 -12.03 -1.36
N GLU A 327 -16.05 -11.92 -2.68
CA GLU A 327 -17.23 -12.41 -3.40
C GLU A 327 -17.40 -13.93 -3.27
N ALA A 328 -16.31 -14.69 -3.37
CA ALA A 328 -16.34 -16.13 -3.14
C ALA A 328 -16.71 -16.47 -1.68
N VAL A 329 -16.15 -15.74 -0.70
CA VAL A 329 -16.49 -15.86 0.72
C VAL A 329 -17.99 -15.63 0.94
N ASP A 330 -18.56 -14.54 0.38
CA ASP A 330 -19.99 -14.24 0.51
C ASP A 330 -20.86 -15.37 -0.05
N TYR A 331 -20.50 -15.91 -1.22
CA TYR A 331 -21.21 -17.02 -1.84
C TYR A 331 -21.22 -18.26 -0.93
N TYR A 332 -20.06 -18.68 -0.39
CA TYR A 332 -20.01 -19.85 0.50
C TYR A 332 -20.66 -19.61 1.86
N ARG A 333 -20.57 -18.40 2.40
CA ARG A 333 -21.30 -18.02 3.62
C ARG A 333 -22.82 -18.08 3.41
N SER A 334 -23.32 -17.69 2.24
CA SER A 334 -24.76 -17.84 1.90
C SER A 334 -25.23 -19.30 1.89
N LYS A 335 -24.28 -20.25 1.74
CA LYS A 335 -24.50 -21.70 1.85
C LYS A 335 -24.23 -22.27 3.25
N GLY A 336 -23.99 -21.41 4.25
CA GLY A 336 -23.77 -21.81 5.63
C GLY A 336 -22.34 -22.23 5.97
N VAL A 337 -21.36 -21.97 5.09
CA VAL A 337 -19.95 -22.27 5.37
C VAL A 337 -19.33 -21.16 6.22
N SER A 338 -18.68 -21.54 7.33
CA SER A 338 -17.97 -20.63 8.23
C SER A 338 -16.61 -20.23 7.66
N ILE A 339 -16.62 -19.31 6.69
CA ILE A 339 -15.42 -18.85 5.99
C ILE A 339 -15.25 -17.34 6.06
N GLY A 340 -13.98 -16.89 6.13
CA GLY A 340 -13.58 -15.49 6.12
C GLY A 340 -12.24 -15.26 5.44
N LEU A 341 -11.84 -13.99 5.36
CA LEU A 341 -10.63 -13.54 4.69
C LEU A 341 -9.84 -12.53 5.53
N LEU A 342 -8.52 -12.68 5.55
CA LEU A 342 -7.56 -11.70 6.07
C LEU A 342 -6.74 -11.12 4.93
N ARG A 343 -6.58 -9.79 4.94
CA ARG A 343 -5.67 -9.11 4.03
C ARG A 343 -4.80 -8.10 4.78
N PRO A 344 -3.49 -8.32 4.90
CA PRO A 344 -2.58 -7.28 5.37
C PRO A 344 -2.63 -6.05 4.47
N VAL A 345 -2.92 -4.90 5.07
CA VAL A 345 -2.81 -3.58 4.43
C VAL A 345 -1.42 -3.01 4.69
N LEU A 346 -0.97 -3.10 5.95
CA LEU A 346 0.42 -2.91 6.35
C LEU A 346 1.12 -4.27 6.31
N PHE A 347 1.86 -4.52 5.24
CA PHE A 347 2.60 -5.76 5.03
C PHE A 347 3.90 -5.79 5.84
N TYR A 348 4.59 -4.66 5.98
CA TYR A 348 5.77 -4.52 6.83
C TYR A 348 5.76 -3.20 7.61
N PRO A 349 5.99 -3.18 8.94
CA PRO A 349 6.22 -4.34 9.83
C PRO A 349 5.05 -5.31 9.89
N VAL A 350 5.34 -6.58 10.21
CA VAL A 350 4.33 -7.64 10.26
C VAL A 350 3.33 -7.39 11.39
N CYS A 351 2.04 -7.48 11.06
CA CYS A 351 0.93 -7.33 12.00
C CYS A 351 0.57 -8.67 12.66
N THR A 352 1.53 -9.29 13.36
CA THR A 352 1.40 -10.65 13.91
C THR A 352 0.20 -10.81 14.85
N GLU A 353 -0.10 -9.80 15.67
CA GLU A 353 -1.23 -9.84 16.61
C GLU A 353 -2.57 -9.86 15.89
N GLU A 354 -2.71 -9.03 14.85
CA GLU A 354 -3.92 -8.96 14.03
C GLU A 354 -4.11 -10.24 13.20
N LEU A 355 -3.03 -10.78 12.62
CA LEU A 355 -3.06 -12.07 11.94
C LEU A 355 -3.46 -13.21 12.90
N ALA A 356 -2.85 -13.27 14.08
CA ALA A 356 -3.14 -14.27 15.10
C ALA A 356 -4.61 -14.24 15.54
N ARG A 357 -5.15 -13.03 15.76
CA ARG A 357 -6.58 -12.83 16.08
C ARG A 357 -7.48 -13.35 14.96
N GLY A 358 -7.13 -13.08 13.72
CA GLY A 358 -7.92 -13.49 12.56
C GLY A 358 -7.94 -15.01 12.33
N ILE A 359 -6.88 -15.74 12.72
CA ILE A 359 -6.79 -17.20 12.51
C ILE A 359 -7.08 -18.03 13.77
N GLN A 360 -7.40 -17.39 14.90
CA GLN A 360 -7.47 -18.08 16.20
C GLN A 360 -8.51 -19.22 16.27
N ASN A 361 -9.60 -19.11 15.49
CA ASN A 361 -10.68 -20.08 15.42
C ASN A 361 -10.60 -20.99 14.18
N ALA A 362 -9.60 -20.77 13.33
CA ALA A 362 -9.49 -21.48 12.06
C ALA A 362 -9.08 -22.94 12.29
N LYS A 363 -9.78 -23.86 11.61
CA LYS A 363 -9.38 -25.25 11.40
C LYS A 363 -8.44 -25.37 10.20
N VAL A 364 -8.69 -24.56 9.17
CA VAL A 364 -7.89 -24.51 7.94
C VAL A 364 -7.59 -23.07 7.57
N VAL A 365 -6.32 -22.79 7.29
CA VAL A 365 -5.86 -21.49 6.78
C VAL A 365 -5.20 -21.70 5.42
N THR A 366 -5.64 -20.96 4.41
CA THR A 366 -5.04 -21.00 3.07
C THR A 366 -4.41 -19.68 2.72
N VAL A 367 -3.09 -19.68 2.52
CA VAL A 367 -2.33 -18.47 2.19
C VAL A 367 -2.09 -18.38 0.69
N MET A 368 -2.67 -17.37 0.05
CA MET A 368 -2.59 -17.11 -1.38
C MET A 368 -1.59 -15.98 -1.65
N GLU A 369 -0.55 -16.27 -2.43
CA GLU A 369 0.49 -15.28 -2.76
C GLU A 369 0.80 -15.23 -4.26
N LYS A 370 0.96 -14.02 -4.78
CA LYS A 370 1.35 -13.74 -6.16
C LYS A 370 2.88 -13.76 -6.31
N THR A 371 3.50 -14.86 -5.86
CA THR A 371 4.95 -15.11 -5.96
C THR A 371 5.28 -16.60 -5.98
N ALA A 372 6.42 -16.93 -6.59
CA ALA A 372 6.94 -18.30 -6.70
C ALA A 372 8.18 -18.48 -5.82
N LEU A 373 7.99 -18.97 -4.58
CA LEU A 373 9.05 -19.26 -3.61
C LEU A 373 8.83 -20.60 -2.87
N ALA A 374 8.11 -21.54 -3.49
CA ALA A 374 7.74 -22.83 -2.90
C ALA A 374 7.13 -22.71 -1.49
N ASN A 375 7.72 -23.35 -0.48
CA ASN A 375 7.23 -23.35 0.90
C ASN A 375 7.75 -22.18 1.76
N GLU A 376 8.53 -21.28 1.15
CA GLU A 376 9.21 -20.16 1.81
C GLU A 376 8.63 -18.80 1.40
N ARG A 377 7.37 -18.79 0.94
CA ARG A 377 6.68 -17.54 0.62
C ARG A 377 6.51 -16.68 1.88
N TYR A 378 6.54 -15.36 1.71
CA TYR A 378 6.73 -14.42 2.82
C TYR A 378 5.49 -14.31 3.69
N LEU A 379 4.30 -14.18 3.09
CA LEU A 379 3.05 -14.11 3.85
C LEU A 379 2.75 -15.45 4.53
N LEU A 380 3.07 -16.58 3.88
CA LEU A 380 2.98 -17.90 4.51
C LEU A 380 3.81 -17.99 5.78
N ARG A 381 5.04 -17.47 5.77
CA ARG A 381 5.91 -17.44 6.96
C ARG A 381 5.32 -16.55 8.05
N ASP A 382 4.75 -15.41 7.69
CA ASP A 382 4.11 -14.50 8.65
C ASP A 382 2.89 -15.14 9.31
N VAL A 383 2.06 -15.85 8.54
CA VAL A 383 0.90 -16.59 9.06
C VAL A 383 1.32 -17.75 9.95
N LYS A 384 2.35 -18.53 9.55
CA LYS A 384 2.92 -19.59 10.40
C LYS A 384 3.48 -19.03 11.70
N HIS A 385 4.15 -17.89 11.65
CA HIS A 385 4.65 -17.20 12.84
C HIS A 385 3.48 -16.69 13.71
N ALA A 386 2.43 -16.12 13.13
CA ALA A 386 1.25 -15.68 13.86
C ALA A 386 0.47 -16.84 14.50
N ALA A 387 0.49 -18.03 13.89
CA ALA A 387 -0.10 -19.25 14.45
C ALA A 387 0.63 -19.69 15.74
N TYR A 388 1.91 -19.37 15.87
CA TYR A 388 2.72 -19.67 17.05
C TYR A 388 3.16 -18.39 17.77
N ASN A 389 2.25 -17.84 18.59
CA ASN A 389 2.52 -16.58 19.28
C ASN A 389 3.22 -16.80 20.63
N GLU A 390 4.56 -16.88 20.58
CA GLU A 390 5.42 -17.05 21.76
C GLU A 390 5.19 -16.00 22.85
N ARG A 391 4.90 -14.74 22.47
CA ARG A 391 4.66 -13.65 23.44
C ARG A 391 3.43 -13.86 24.30
N THR A 392 2.40 -14.52 23.76
CA THR A 392 1.16 -14.80 24.47
C THR A 392 1.08 -16.23 25.00
N GLY A 393 2.03 -17.09 24.62
CA GLY A 393 1.97 -18.53 24.88
C GLY A 393 0.84 -19.26 24.14
N LYS A 394 0.08 -18.57 23.27
CA LYS A 394 -0.99 -19.17 22.48
C LYS A 394 -0.42 -19.78 21.21
N SER A 395 -0.72 -21.06 21.01
CA SER A 395 -0.44 -21.77 19.76
C SER A 395 -1.76 -22.21 19.15
N PHE A 396 -1.96 -21.84 17.90
CA PHE A 396 -3.05 -22.31 17.06
C PHE A 396 -2.49 -23.38 16.11
N SER A 397 -3.23 -24.47 15.92
CA SER A 397 -2.78 -25.59 15.08
C SER A 397 -3.73 -25.84 13.89
N PRO A 398 -4.05 -24.81 13.06
CA PRO A 398 -4.80 -25.05 11.84
C PRO A 398 -3.98 -25.88 10.85
N VAL A 399 -4.67 -26.57 9.95
CA VAL A 399 -4.05 -27.04 8.70
C VAL A 399 -3.73 -25.81 7.86
N ILE A 400 -2.45 -25.57 7.59
CA ILE A 400 -2.00 -24.44 6.77
C ILE A 400 -1.65 -24.92 5.37
N ALA A 401 -2.39 -24.43 4.36
CA ALA A 401 -2.11 -24.62 2.95
C ALA A 401 -1.60 -23.33 2.29
N SER A 402 -0.93 -23.45 1.15
CA SER A 402 -0.38 -22.31 0.42
C SER A 402 -0.53 -22.44 -1.10
N GLY A 403 -1.13 -21.42 -1.71
CA GLY A 403 -1.41 -21.34 -3.14
C GLY A 403 -0.64 -20.23 -3.84
N MET A 404 -0.21 -20.49 -5.06
CA MET A 404 0.22 -19.46 -6.00
C MET A 404 -0.93 -19.10 -6.95
N TYR A 405 -1.09 -17.82 -7.22
CA TYR A 405 -2.10 -17.31 -8.16
C TYR A 405 -1.56 -16.13 -8.95
N GLY A 406 -2.18 -15.81 -10.09
CA GLY A 406 -2.13 -14.52 -10.77
C GLY A 406 -0.75 -13.94 -11.14
N LEU A 407 0.30 -14.76 -11.12
CA LEU A 407 1.67 -14.33 -11.41
C LEU A 407 1.80 -13.96 -12.89
N GLY A 408 2.48 -12.85 -13.20
CA GLY A 408 2.59 -12.36 -14.57
C GLY A 408 1.25 -11.87 -15.13
N SER A 409 0.36 -11.36 -14.28
CA SER A 409 -1.02 -11.00 -14.62
C SER A 409 -1.83 -12.12 -15.26
N GLN A 410 -1.49 -13.38 -14.98
CA GLN A 410 -2.42 -14.49 -15.21
C GLN A 410 -3.74 -14.16 -14.51
N ASP A 411 -4.85 -14.52 -15.13
CA ASP A 411 -6.17 -14.27 -14.54
C ASP A 411 -6.32 -15.02 -13.20
N PHE A 412 -7.06 -14.41 -12.29
CA PHE A 412 -7.46 -15.00 -11.01
C PHE A 412 -8.96 -14.76 -10.84
N SER A 413 -9.70 -15.67 -11.44
CA SER A 413 -11.15 -15.60 -11.59
C SER A 413 -11.89 -16.01 -10.32
N ILE A 414 -13.19 -15.76 -10.29
CA ILE A 414 -14.06 -16.25 -9.22
C ILE A 414 -14.05 -17.78 -9.12
N GLU A 415 -13.97 -18.48 -10.25
CA GLU A 415 -13.86 -19.94 -10.30
C GLU A 415 -12.56 -20.42 -9.64
N ASP A 416 -11.45 -19.69 -9.81
CA ASP A 416 -10.19 -20.03 -9.14
C ASP A 416 -10.29 -19.83 -7.62
N CYS A 417 -11.07 -18.83 -7.18
CA CYS A 417 -11.37 -18.64 -5.77
C CYS A 417 -12.23 -19.79 -5.22
N PHE A 418 -13.19 -20.29 -6.00
CA PHE A 418 -13.97 -21.45 -5.62
C PHE A 418 -13.12 -22.71 -5.48
N ASP A 419 -12.21 -22.98 -6.42
CA ASP A 419 -11.30 -24.13 -6.32
C ASP A 419 -10.46 -24.08 -5.04
N VAL A 420 -10.01 -22.89 -4.64
CA VAL A 420 -9.30 -22.68 -3.37
C VAL A 420 -10.16 -23.07 -2.17
N ILE A 421 -11.43 -22.64 -2.15
CA ILE A 421 -12.36 -22.92 -1.05
C ILE A 421 -12.73 -24.41 -1.02
N GLU A 422 -12.99 -25.04 -2.16
CA GLU A 422 -13.26 -26.49 -2.23
C GLU A 422 -12.08 -27.31 -1.70
N ASN A 423 -10.84 -26.90 -2.00
CA ASN A 423 -9.66 -27.52 -1.41
C ASN A 423 -9.60 -27.35 0.12
N MET A 424 -10.06 -26.22 0.66
CA MET A 424 -10.14 -26.00 2.11
C MET A 424 -11.18 -26.92 2.77
N LEU A 425 -12.29 -27.17 2.10
CA LEU A 425 -13.39 -28.01 2.58
C LEU A 425 -13.12 -29.51 2.44
N ALA A 426 -12.14 -29.90 1.63
CA ALA A 426 -11.76 -31.30 1.44
C ALA A 426 -11.26 -31.95 2.74
N GLN A 427 -11.49 -33.27 2.88
CA GLN A 427 -11.04 -34.03 4.06
C GLN A 427 -9.51 -34.00 4.23
N GLN A 428 -8.77 -33.94 3.12
CA GLN A 428 -7.32 -33.78 3.09
C GLN A 428 -6.94 -32.66 2.12
N PRO A 429 -6.90 -31.40 2.59
CA PRO A 429 -6.51 -30.27 1.76
C PRO A 429 -5.11 -30.45 1.18
N ARG A 430 -4.92 -30.12 -0.09
CA ARG A 430 -3.57 -30.06 -0.67
C ARG A 430 -2.80 -28.91 -0.02
N GLY A 431 -1.65 -29.21 0.56
CA GLY A 431 -0.84 -28.23 1.29
C GLY A 431 -0.15 -27.18 0.41
N VAL A 432 0.24 -27.52 -0.83
CA VAL A 432 0.91 -26.60 -1.77
C VAL A 432 0.33 -26.78 -3.15
N PHE A 433 -0.11 -25.68 -3.76
CA PHE A 433 -0.77 -25.74 -5.07
C PHE A 433 -0.62 -24.44 -5.88
N GLY A 434 -1.08 -24.48 -7.13
CA GLY A 434 -1.39 -23.31 -7.96
C GLY A 434 -2.83 -23.33 -8.46
N VAL A 435 -3.29 -22.20 -9.00
CA VAL A 435 -4.61 -22.04 -9.65
C VAL A 435 -4.48 -21.17 -10.91
N GLY A 436 -5.51 -21.16 -11.77
CA GLY A 436 -5.55 -20.31 -12.97
C GLY A 436 -4.71 -20.78 -14.17
N ILE A 437 -4.04 -21.95 -14.08
CA ILE A 437 -3.25 -22.54 -15.18
C ILE A 437 -3.51 -24.05 -15.32
N LYS A 438 -3.08 -24.66 -16.41
CA LYS A 438 -3.06 -26.12 -16.56
C LYS A 438 -1.67 -26.66 -16.20
N GLY A 439 -1.60 -27.70 -15.37
CA GLY A 439 -0.32 -28.31 -15.03
C GLY A 439 -0.35 -29.20 -13.79
N PRO A 440 0.81 -29.73 -13.38
CA PRO A 440 0.95 -30.46 -12.13
C PRO A 440 0.73 -29.53 -10.93
N ALA A 441 0.32 -30.11 -9.80
CA ALA A 441 0.08 -29.38 -8.55
C ALA A 441 -0.95 -28.23 -8.63
N ILE A 442 -1.81 -28.22 -9.66
CA ILE A 442 -2.96 -27.30 -9.74
C ILE A 442 -4.18 -27.94 -9.07
N LEU A 443 -5.02 -27.11 -8.46
CA LEU A 443 -6.32 -27.56 -7.93
C LEU A 443 -7.27 -27.96 -9.07
N PRO A 444 -8.09 -29.01 -8.89
CA PRO A 444 -9.09 -29.38 -9.88
C PRO A 444 -10.19 -28.31 -9.94
N ARG A 445 -10.70 -28.05 -11.15
CA ARG A 445 -11.84 -27.15 -11.33
C ARG A 445 -13.09 -27.79 -10.76
N VAL A 446 -13.77 -27.07 -9.87
CA VAL A 446 -15.13 -27.39 -9.42
C VAL A 446 -16.09 -26.41 -10.07
N ALA A 447 -17.23 -26.89 -10.56
CA ALA A 447 -18.20 -26.07 -11.29
C ALA A 447 -19.31 -25.56 -10.36
N HIS A 448 -19.59 -24.26 -10.40
CA HIS A 448 -20.60 -23.61 -9.57
C HIS A 448 -21.76 -23.09 -10.43
N GLN A 449 -22.59 -24.01 -10.91
CA GLN A 449 -23.66 -23.69 -11.88
C GLN A 449 -24.77 -22.77 -11.33
N ASP A 450 -24.88 -22.63 -10.01
CA ASP A 450 -25.82 -21.75 -9.32
C ASP A 450 -25.25 -20.35 -9.07
N TYR A 451 -23.94 -20.13 -9.28
CA TYR A 451 -23.35 -18.81 -9.18
C TYR A 451 -23.76 -17.91 -10.35
N ARG A 452 -24.02 -16.64 -10.05
CA ARG A 452 -24.35 -15.61 -11.04
C ARG A 452 -23.55 -14.37 -10.72
N GLU A 453 -22.82 -13.87 -11.71
CA GLU A 453 -22.11 -12.59 -11.59
C GLU A 453 -23.11 -11.47 -11.30
N LYS A 454 -22.73 -10.57 -10.38
CA LYS A 454 -23.54 -9.40 -10.01
C LYS A 454 -23.42 -8.26 -11.02
N GLU A 455 -22.40 -8.32 -11.86
CA GLU A 455 -22.00 -7.25 -12.76
C GLU A 455 -22.32 -7.58 -14.22
N VAL A 456 -22.39 -6.54 -15.05
CA VAL A 456 -22.57 -6.70 -16.50
C VAL A 456 -21.19 -6.62 -17.15
N GLY A 457 -20.66 -7.77 -17.56
CA GLY A 457 -19.45 -7.84 -18.37
C GLY A 457 -19.73 -7.46 -19.83
N ILE A 458 -18.91 -6.57 -20.40
CA ILE A 458 -18.95 -6.24 -21.83
C ILE A 458 -17.55 -6.42 -22.41
N THR A 459 -17.41 -7.33 -23.36
CA THR A 459 -16.15 -7.58 -24.07
C THR A 459 -16.19 -6.95 -25.45
N PHE A 460 -15.14 -6.20 -25.77
CA PHE A 460 -14.96 -5.58 -27.07
C PHE A 460 -13.74 -6.18 -27.76
N ILE A 461 -13.89 -6.57 -29.02
CA ILE A 461 -12.81 -7.07 -29.86
C ILE A 461 -12.55 -6.02 -30.92
N GLY A 462 -11.32 -5.51 -31.00
CA GLY A 462 -10.95 -4.46 -31.94
C GLY A 462 -9.51 -4.60 -32.42
N VAL A 463 -9.17 -3.90 -33.51
CA VAL A 463 -7.81 -3.87 -34.04
C VAL A 463 -7.03 -2.70 -33.42
N GLY A 464 -5.73 -2.88 -33.24
CA GLY A 464 -4.86 -1.83 -32.73
C GLY A 464 -4.98 -0.55 -33.55
N ALA A 465 -5.01 0.60 -32.85
CA ALA A 465 -5.13 1.94 -33.42
C ALA A 465 -6.48 2.32 -34.06
N GLU A 466 -7.56 1.52 -33.91
CA GLU A 466 -8.92 1.90 -34.36
C GLU A 466 -9.71 2.74 -33.36
N GLY A 467 -9.10 3.16 -32.25
CA GLY A 467 -9.75 3.97 -31.22
C GLY A 467 -10.68 3.22 -30.27
N VAL A 468 -10.79 1.89 -30.41
CA VAL A 468 -11.67 1.03 -29.58
C VAL A 468 -11.39 1.19 -28.08
N LYS A 469 -10.12 1.20 -27.66
CA LYS A 469 -9.73 1.44 -26.25
C LYS A 469 -10.19 2.82 -25.76
N THR A 470 -9.92 3.87 -26.52
CA THR A 470 -10.30 5.25 -26.15
C THR A 470 -11.81 5.41 -26.05
N ALA A 471 -12.56 4.76 -26.94
CA ALA A 471 -14.01 4.73 -26.89
C ALA A 471 -14.53 4.04 -25.61
N GLN A 472 -13.92 2.94 -25.20
CA GLN A 472 -14.25 2.24 -23.94
C GLN A 472 -13.97 3.10 -22.70
N GLU A 473 -12.80 3.75 -22.64
CA GLU A 473 -12.47 4.65 -21.52
C GLU A 473 -13.45 5.83 -21.45
N THR A 474 -13.91 6.32 -22.59
CA THR A 474 -14.93 7.37 -22.68
C THR A 474 -16.30 6.86 -22.24
N LEU A 475 -16.69 5.66 -22.67
CA LEU A 475 -17.93 5.00 -22.26
C LEU A 475 -17.96 4.78 -20.74
N ALA A 476 -16.86 4.29 -20.17
CA ALA A 476 -16.72 4.11 -18.72
C ALA A 476 -16.97 5.42 -17.97
N LYS A 477 -16.37 6.52 -18.44
CA LYS A 477 -16.59 7.86 -17.87
C LYS A 477 -18.04 8.34 -17.99
N ILE A 478 -18.72 8.02 -19.08
CA ILE A 478 -20.14 8.36 -19.27
C ILE A 478 -21.02 7.57 -18.30
N ILE A 479 -20.82 6.26 -18.18
CA ILE A 479 -21.57 5.39 -17.26
C ILE A 479 -21.36 5.83 -15.82
N ALA A 480 -20.11 6.13 -15.44
CA ALA A 480 -19.77 6.62 -14.12
C ALA A 480 -20.42 7.98 -13.78
N LYS A 481 -20.49 8.91 -14.75
CA LYS A 481 -21.23 10.18 -14.60
C LYS A 481 -22.74 9.98 -14.43
N ALA A 482 -23.30 8.89 -14.97
CA ALA A 482 -24.68 8.50 -14.73
C ALA A 482 -24.91 7.85 -13.34
N GLY A 483 -23.90 7.87 -12.46
CA GLY A 483 -24.01 7.41 -11.07
C GLY A 483 -23.82 5.90 -10.88
N LYS A 484 -23.42 5.17 -11.91
CA LYS A 484 -23.11 3.74 -11.81
C LYS A 484 -21.64 3.52 -11.44
N TYR A 485 -21.36 2.41 -10.77
CA TYR A 485 -19.99 1.96 -10.56
C TYR A 485 -19.47 1.35 -11.88
N VAL A 486 -18.21 1.63 -12.20
CA VAL A 486 -17.52 1.18 -13.42
C VAL A 486 -16.13 0.74 -13.05
#